data_AF-A0A7K4EET8-F1
#
_entry.id   AF-A0A7K4EET8-F1
#
_cell.length_a   1.000
_cell.length_b   1.000
_cell.length_c   1.000
_cell.angle_alpha   90.00
_cell.angle_beta   90.00
_cell.angle_gamma   90.00
#
_symmetry.space_group_name_H-M   'P 1'
#
loop_
_entity.id
_entity.type
_entity.pdbx_description
1 polymer ?
#
loop_
_entity_poly.entity_id
_entity_poly.type
_entity_poly.pdbx_seq_one_letter_code
_entity_poly.pdbx_strand_id
1 'polypeptide(L)'
;MDLRAASLDNREGLVEAHNGLALAVAGVLGNQQGKLLGAQTSVTSQALDNSNGLIQGDSSLVLQQTAELLNADGQLLAGQHLNSPPAAWTTPRQPDQRWPARRPGKRTGDQPARSAGGQGRRQSDPRQPRQSRSRRIASQANLSLRSGNLDNRGGVLAADRGLNLRAGQVNNGDGGRISSSGQLTASASGLDQQNDGQLFSQGGVSLDLNGGLLDNRGGRINAPASCC
;
A
#
# COMPACT_ATOMS: atom_id res chain seq x y z
N MET A 1 -14.53 -9.67 19.42
CA MET A 1 -13.95 -11.00 19.62
C MET A 1 -12.62 -10.82 20.34
N ASP A 2 -12.41 -11.55 21.43
CA ASP A 2 -11.13 -11.68 22.12
C ASP A 2 -10.71 -13.15 22.02
N LEU A 3 -9.51 -13.40 21.50
CA LEU A 3 -8.94 -14.73 21.35
C LEU A 3 -7.53 -14.74 21.94
N ARG A 4 -7.30 -15.69 22.85
CA ARG A 4 -6.00 -15.91 23.48
C ARG A 4 -5.53 -17.32 23.16
N ALA A 5 -4.30 -17.46 22.70
CA ALA A 5 -3.74 -18.76 22.33
C ALA A 5 -2.23 -18.82 22.56
N ALA A 6 -1.68 -20.02 22.70
CA ALA A 6 -0.22 -20.21 22.68
C ALA A 6 0.36 -20.00 21.28
N SER A 7 -0.34 -20.49 20.26
CA SER A 7 -0.03 -20.35 18.84
C SER A 7 -1.35 -20.24 18.09
N LEU A 8 -1.36 -19.56 16.95
CA LEU A 8 -2.52 -19.48 16.07
C LEU A 8 -2.09 -19.78 14.64
N ASP A 9 -2.69 -20.80 14.04
CA ASP A 9 -2.56 -21.12 12.62
C ASP A 9 -3.86 -20.75 11.92
N ASN A 10 -3.84 -19.67 11.14
CA ASN A 10 -4.94 -19.18 10.32
C ASN A 10 -4.57 -19.21 8.84
N ARG A 11 -3.72 -20.15 8.41
CA ARG A 11 -3.37 -20.29 6.99
C ARG A 11 -4.59 -20.69 6.18
N GLU A 12 -4.80 -20.01 5.05
CA GLU A 12 -5.99 -20.14 4.19
C GLU A 12 -7.35 -19.87 4.89
N GLY A 13 -7.30 -19.47 6.17
CA GLY A 13 -8.47 -19.30 7.02
C GLY A 13 -9.02 -17.88 7.02
N LEU A 14 -10.13 -17.69 7.71
CA LEU A 14 -10.76 -16.40 7.96
C LEU A 14 -11.08 -16.28 9.45
N VAL A 15 -10.54 -15.26 10.09
CA VAL A 15 -11.01 -14.76 11.39
C VAL A 15 -11.60 -13.38 11.16
N GLU A 16 -12.90 -13.25 11.44
CA GLU A 16 -13.62 -11.99 11.26
C GLU A 16 -14.33 -11.60 12.56
N ALA A 17 -14.29 -10.31 12.87
CA ALA A 17 -15.12 -9.71 13.90
C ALA A 17 -15.78 -8.42 13.41
N HIS A 18 -17.09 -8.31 13.54
CA HIS A 18 -17.84 -7.10 13.10
C HIS A 18 -17.42 -5.81 13.83
N ASN A 19 -16.87 -5.91 15.04
CA ASN A 19 -16.41 -4.80 15.86
C ASN A 19 -14.90 -4.92 16.09
N GLY A 20 -14.47 -5.16 17.33
CA GLY A 20 -13.07 -5.39 17.65
C GLY A 20 -12.65 -6.86 17.45
N LEU A 21 -11.49 -7.07 16.83
CA LEU A 21 -10.73 -8.32 16.81
C LEU A 21 -9.48 -8.12 17.65
N ALA A 22 -9.43 -8.75 18.83
CA ALA A 22 -8.25 -8.77 19.69
C ALA A 22 -7.65 -10.18 19.72
N LEU A 23 -6.44 -10.32 19.20
CA LEU A 23 -5.68 -11.58 19.19
C LEU A 23 -4.45 -11.43 20.09
N ALA A 24 -4.38 -12.23 21.15
CA ALA A 24 -3.21 -12.34 22.01
C ALA A 24 -2.61 -13.74 21.88
N VAL A 25 -1.53 -13.85 21.11
CA VAL A 25 -0.85 -15.11 20.82
C VAL A 25 0.50 -15.10 21.52
N ALA A 26 0.81 -16.08 22.36
CA ALA A 26 2.06 -16.08 23.11
C ALA A 26 3.29 -16.29 22.21
N GLY A 27 3.16 -17.15 21.20
CA GLY A 27 4.20 -17.51 20.25
C GLY A 27 3.93 -16.98 18.84
N VAL A 28 3.84 -17.91 17.89
CA VAL A 28 3.72 -17.60 16.46
C VAL A 28 2.25 -17.47 16.06
N LEU A 29 1.96 -16.43 15.28
CA LEU A 29 0.72 -16.32 14.52
C LEU A 29 1.05 -16.51 13.04
N GLY A 30 0.55 -17.59 12.43
CA GLY A 30 0.59 -17.81 10.99
C GLY A 30 -0.73 -17.38 10.34
N ASN A 31 -0.67 -16.46 9.38
CA ASN A 31 -1.80 -15.96 8.60
C ASN A 31 -1.51 -16.04 7.09
N GLN A 32 -0.68 -16.99 6.67
CA GLN A 32 -0.27 -17.11 5.27
C GLN A 32 -1.47 -17.47 4.40
N GLN A 33 -1.74 -16.70 3.35
CA GLN A 33 -2.96 -16.83 2.52
C GLN A 33 -4.29 -16.68 3.30
N GLY A 34 -4.21 -16.37 4.60
CA GLY A 34 -5.34 -16.22 5.48
C GLY A 34 -5.82 -14.77 5.56
N LYS A 35 -6.92 -14.56 6.27
CA LYS A 35 -7.54 -13.26 6.48
C LYS A 35 -7.87 -13.04 7.95
N LEU A 36 -7.44 -11.90 8.50
CA LEU A 36 -7.83 -11.39 9.81
C LEU A 36 -8.51 -10.04 9.62
N LEU A 37 -9.81 -9.99 9.83
CA LEU A 37 -10.64 -8.83 9.52
C LEU A 37 -11.38 -8.32 10.76
N GLY A 38 -11.37 -7.01 10.96
CA GLY A 38 -12.18 -6.37 11.99
C GLY A 38 -12.28 -4.86 11.83
N ALA A 39 -13.23 -4.24 12.53
CA ALA A 39 -13.33 -2.78 12.56
C ALA A 39 -12.15 -2.16 13.33
N GLN A 40 -11.83 -2.72 14.49
CA GLN A 40 -10.56 -2.47 15.19
C GLN A 40 -9.82 -3.78 15.34
N THR A 41 -8.64 -3.90 14.76
CA THR A 41 -7.87 -5.14 14.81
C THR A 41 -6.61 -4.90 15.62
N SER A 42 -6.42 -5.67 16.69
CA SER A 42 -5.22 -5.65 17.54
C SER A 42 -4.63 -7.06 17.61
N VAL A 43 -3.37 -7.19 17.22
CA VAL A 43 -2.65 -8.46 17.21
C VAL A 43 -1.37 -8.32 18.01
N THR A 44 -1.27 -9.06 19.10
CA THR A 44 -0.04 -9.21 19.88
C THR A 44 0.50 -10.62 19.69
N SER A 45 1.76 -10.75 19.27
CA SER A 45 2.43 -12.03 19.13
C SER A 45 3.94 -11.94 19.33
N GLN A 46 4.62 -13.07 19.50
CA GLN A 46 6.09 -13.07 19.42
C GLN A 46 6.52 -12.86 17.97
N ALA A 47 6.02 -13.71 17.07
CA ALA A 47 6.23 -13.61 15.64
C ALA A 47 4.89 -13.60 14.91
N LEU A 48 4.84 -12.89 13.80
CA LEU A 48 3.69 -12.85 12.90
C LEU A 48 4.18 -13.13 11.48
N ASP A 49 3.62 -14.15 10.85
CA ASP A 49 3.77 -14.40 9.43
C ASP A 49 2.46 -14.11 8.71
N ASN A 50 2.42 -12.98 8.01
CA ASN A 50 1.33 -12.56 7.15
C ASN A 50 1.72 -12.65 5.66
N SER A 51 2.68 -13.49 5.30
CA SER A 51 3.09 -13.60 3.91
C SER A 51 1.95 -14.11 3.01
N ASN A 52 1.72 -13.45 1.88
CA ASN A 52 0.54 -13.69 1.01
C ASN A 52 -0.82 -13.56 1.73
N GLY A 53 -0.85 -13.06 2.97
CA GLY A 53 -2.03 -12.95 3.81
C GLY A 53 -2.59 -11.54 3.84
N LEU A 54 -3.73 -11.39 4.53
CA LEU A 54 -4.37 -10.10 4.77
C LEU A 54 -4.68 -9.92 6.26
N ILE A 55 -4.27 -8.79 6.82
CA ILE A 55 -4.76 -8.29 8.11
C ILE A 55 -5.31 -6.89 7.89
N GLN A 56 -6.58 -6.70 8.23
CA GLN A 56 -7.27 -5.43 8.05
C GLN A 56 -7.95 -4.99 9.34
N GLY A 57 -7.79 -3.69 9.63
CA GLY A 57 -8.55 -2.96 10.63
C GLY A 57 -9.24 -1.76 9.98
N ASP A 58 -10.56 -1.77 9.84
CA ASP A 58 -11.28 -0.73 9.05
C ASP A 58 -11.18 0.68 9.65
N SER A 59 -10.98 0.77 10.96
CA SER A 59 -10.85 2.03 11.71
C SER A 59 -9.56 2.12 12.55
N SER A 60 -8.89 1.00 12.80
CA SER A 60 -7.60 0.94 13.46
C SER A 60 -6.98 -0.45 13.26
N LEU A 61 -5.68 -0.49 12.94
CA LEU A 61 -4.89 -1.71 12.98
C LEU A 61 -3.69 -1.49 13.91
N VAL A 62 -3.58 -2.34 14.93
CA VAL A 62 -2.50 -2.33 15.91
C VAL A 62 -1.80 -3.69 15.87
N LEU A 63 -0.49 -3.66 15.66
CA LEU A 63 0.36 -4.85 15.57
C LEU A 63 1.51 -4.69 16.57
N GLN A 64 1.64 -5.65 17.48
CA GLN A 64 2.64 -5.64 18.55
C GLN A 64 3.39 -6.98 18.56
N GLN A 65 4.47 -7.02 17.80
CA GLN A 65 5.38 -8.15 17.71
C GLN A 65 6.62 -7.88 18.56
N THR A 66 7.07 -8.87 19.32
CA THR A 66 8.30 -8.73 20.13
C THR A 66 9.55 -9.17 19.37
N ALA A 67 9.42 -10.08 18.39
CA ALA A 67 10.53 -10.61 17.61
C ALA A 67 10.45 -10.20 16.15
N GLU A 68 9.53 -10.77 15.36
CA GLU A 68 9.54 -10.59 13.91
C GLU A 68 8.13 -10.45 13.34
N LEU A 69 8.02 -9.62 12.31
CA LEU A 69 6.86 -9.52 11.45
C LEU A 69 7.30 -9.74 10.01
N LEU A 70 6.78 -10.81 9.41
CA LEU A 70 6.92 -11.12 8.00
C LEU A 70 5.63 -10.74 7.28
N ASN A 71 5.72 -9.84 6.31
CA ASN A 71 4.61 -9.42 5.45
C ASN A 71 4.97 -9.57 3.97
N ALA A 72 5.78 -10.58 3.63
CA ALA A 72 6.22 -10.79 2.25
C ALA A 72 5.04 -11.10 1.33
N ASP A 73 4.84 -10.31 0.27
CA ASP A 73 3.67 -10.38 -0.62
C ASP A 73 2.30 -10.29 0.12
N GLY A 74 2.32 -9.86 1.38
CA GLY A 74 1.15 -9.75 2.26
C GLY A 74 0.61 -8.34 2.35
N GLN A 75 -0.52 -8.18 3.03
CA GLN A 75 -1.20 -6.89 3.19
C GLN A 75 -1.55 -6.61 4.66
N LEU A 76 -1.09 -5.46 5.17
CA LEU A 76 -1.45 -4.89 6.46
C LEU A 76 -2.15 -3.55 6.23
N LEU A 77 -3.46 -3.53 6.42
CA LEU A 77 -4.31 -2.43 6.01
C LEU A 77 -5.04 -1.81 7.20
N ALA A 78 -4.78 -0.54 7.46
CA ALA A 78 -5.62 0.30 8.30
C ALA A 78 -6.53 1.13 7.40
N GLY A 79 -7.79 0.69 7.29
CA GLY A 79 -8.83 1.37 6.55
C GLY A 79 -9.41 0.57 5.39
N GLN A 80 -10.23 1.23 4.58
CA GLN A 80 -10.96 0.58 3.49
C GLN A 80 -10.10 0.55 2.22
N HIS A 81 -8.97 -0.13 2.33
CA HIS A 81 -8.03 -0.30 1.22
C HIS A 81 -8.44 -1.54 0.40
N LEU A 82 -9.61 -1.46 -0.23
CA LEU A 82 -10.08 -2.50 -1.15
C LEU A 82 -9.28 -2.40 -2.47
N ASN A 83 -8.11 -3.03 -2.44
CA ASN A 83 -7.37 -3.55 -3.59
C ASN A 83 -6.89 -2.53 -4.64
N SER A 84 -6.69 -1.26 -4.28
CA SER A 84 -6.15 -0.23 -5.20
C SER A 84 -4.88 0.41 -4.62
N PRO A 85 -3.70 0.23 -5.23
CA PRO A 85 -2.53 1.01 -4.84
C PRO A 85 -2.80 2.52 -5.01
N PRO A 86 -2.42 3.45 -4.09
CA PRO A 86 -2.59 4.88 -4.31
C PRO A 86 -2.07 5.36 -5.67
N ALA A 87 -2.57 6.48 -6.18
CA ALA A 87 -2.09 6.98 -7.48
C ALA A 87 -0.58 7.31 -7.48
N ALA A 88 0.02 7.58 -6.30
CA ALA A 88 1.48 7.78 -6.17
C ALA A 88 2.30 6.51 -6.40
N TRP A 89 1.63 5.37 -6.35
CA TRP A 89 2.17 4.03 -6.41
C TRP A 89 2.09 3.41 -7.82
N THR A 90 1.33 4.01 -8.73
CA THR A 90 1.37 3.64 -10.14
C THR A 90 2.64 4.21 -10.74
N THR A 91 3.63 3.37 -11.00
CA THR A 91 4.81 3.75 -11.77
C THR A 91 4.34 4.24 -13.15
N PRO A 92 4.65 5.49 -13.56
CA PRO A 92 4.53 5.81 -14.97
C PRO A 92 5.53 4.90 -15.68
N ARG A 93 5.05 3.93 -16.48
CA ARG A 93 5.91 3.40 -17.53
C ARG A 93 6.31 4.61 -18.37
N GLN A 94 7.58 4.95 -18.43
CA GLN A 94 8.12 5.64 -19.60
C GLN A 94 8.40 4.54 -20.62
N PRO A 95 7.58 4.36 -21.67
CA PRO A 95 8.07 3.70 -22.85
C PRO A 95 8.98 4.70 -23.55
N ASP A 96 10.27 4.40 -23.49
CA ASP A 96 11.23 4.67 -24.55
C ASP A 96 11.54 6.13 -24.85
N GLN A 97 12.53 6.65 -24.11
CA GLN A 97 13.51 7.57 -24.68
C GLN A 97 14.24 6.87 -25.85
N ARG A 98 13.81 7.16 -27.08
CA ARG A 98 14.72 7.15 -28.24
C ARG A 98 14.67 8.52 -28.93
N TRP A 99 15.65 9.36 -28.57
CA TRP A 99 15.98 10.64 -29.21
C TRP A 99 16.50 10.41 -30.67
N PRO A 100 16.77 11.45 -31.48
CA PRO A 100 15.89 12.16 -32.41
C PRO A 100 16.31 11.90 -33.88
N ALA A 101 15.46 12.21 -34.84
CA ALA A 101 15.92 12.48 -36.20
C ALA A 101 15.26 13.75 -36.72
N ARG A 102 15.98 14.87 -36.60
CA ARG A 102 15.75 16.02 -37.47
C ARG A 102 16.14 15.59 -38.88
N ARG A 103 15.23 15.71 -39.85
CA ARG A 103 15.43 16.53 -41.07
C ARG A 103 14.11 16.77 -41.81
N PRO A 104 14.03 17.87 -42.58
CA PRO A 104 12.79 18.53 -42.98
C PRO A 104 12.40 18.23 -44.45
N GLY A 105 11.11 18.27 -44.77
CA GLY A 105 10.61 18.16 -46.14
C GLY A 105 9.26 18.84 -46.30
N LYS A 106 9.23 19.89 -47.12
CA LYS A 106 8.09 20.78 -47.42
C LYS A 106 7.09 20.14 -48.39
N ARG A 107 5.87 20.75 -48.41
CA ARG A 107 5.00 21.05 -49.59
C ARG A 107 4.34 19.82 -50.24
N THR A 108 3.12 19.82 -50.79
CA THR A 108 2.04 20.78 -51.13
C THR A 108 0.87 19.92 -51.66
N GLY A 109 -0.35 20.44 -51.71
CA GLY A 109 -1.30 20.02 -52.76
C GLY A 109 -2.72 19.69 -52.32
N ASP A 110 -3.56 20.73 -52.31
CA ASP A 110 -4.82 20.83 -53.08
C ASP A 110 -5.99 19.86 -52.85
N GLN A 111 -7.07 20.47 -52.32
CA GLN A 111 -8.51 20.18 -52.40
C GLN A 111 -9.01 19.70 -53.80
N PRO A 112 -10.20 19.03 -53.95
CA PRO A 112 -11.50 19.63 -53.60
C PRO A 112 -12.67 18.71 -53.17
N ALA A 113 -13.74 19.41 -52.77
CA ALA A 113 -15.01 18.95 -52.24
C ALA A 113 -15.87 18.10 -53.21
N ARG A 114 -16.67 17.19 -52.66
CA ARG A 114 -17.93 16.72 -53.24
C ARG A 114 -19.00 16.48 -52.17
N SER A 115 -20.22 16.86 -52.56
CA SER A 115 -21.44 17.01 -51.78
C SER A 115 -22.15 15.71 -51.39
N ALA A 116 -23.08 15.89 -50.45
CA ALA A 116 -24.41 15.26 -50.35
C ALA A 116 -24.57 13.91 -49.63
N GLY A 117 -25.43 13.94 -48.62
CA GLY A 117 -26.55 13.00 -48.48
C GLY A 117 -26.25 11.65 -47.85
N GLY A 118 -26.61 11.47 -46.59
CA GLY A 118 -26.61 10.15 -45.95
C GLY A 118 -27.02 10.17 -44.49
N GLN A 119 -28.33 10.26 -44.24
CA GLN A 119 -28.91 9.89 -42.95
C GLN A 119 -28.62 8.42 -42.63
N GLY A 120 -28.31 8.16 -41.37
CA GLY A 120 -28.49 6.83 -40.77
C GLY A 120 -27.20 6.17 -40.31
N ARG A 121 -26.73 6.51 -39.10
CA ARG A 121 -26.19 5.51 -38.17
C ARG A 121 -26.61 5.87 -36.75
N ARG A 122 -27.28 4.89 -36.13
CA ARG A 122 -27.59 4.80 -34.71
C ARG A 122 -26.31 5.06 -33.91
N GLN A 123 -26.19 6.26 -33.32
CA GLN A 123 -25.31 6.47 -32.18
C GLN A 123 -26.16 6.24 -30.93
N SER A 124 -26.27 4.96 -30.57
CA SER A 124 -26.47 4.58 -29.18
C SER A 124 -25.29 5.16 -28.40
N ASP A 125 -25.51 6.34 -27.82
CA ASP A 125 -24.60 6.97 -26.87
C ASP A 125 -24.29 5.92 -25.78
N PRO A 126 -23.06 5.40 -25.73
CA PRO A 126 -22.70 4.43 -24.73
C PRO A 126 -22.75 5.18 -23.41
N ARG A 127 -23.77 4.85 -22.61
CA ARG A 127 -23.87 5.08 -21.17
C ARG A 127 -22.46 5.21 -20.63
N GLN A 128 -21.97 6.44 -20.44
CA GLN A 128 -20.79 6.67 -19.62
C GLN A 128 -21.18 6.03 -18.29
N PRO A 129 -20.50 4.96 -17.85
CA PRO A 129 -20.75 4.43 -16.52
C PRO A 129 -20.57 5.63 -15.62
N ARG A 130 -21.66 5.99 -14.93
CA ARG A 130 -21.67 7.00 -13.88
C ARG A 130 -20.35 6.84 -13.19
N GLN A 131 -19.49 7.85 -13.26
CA GLN A 131 -18.33 7.90 -12.40
C GLN A 131 -18.92 7.62 -11.03
N SER A 132 -18.65 6.42 -10.53
CA SER A 132 -18.82 6.16 -9.13
C SER A 132 -17.89 7.20 -8.56
N ARG A 133 -18.50 8.31 -8.13
CA ARG A 133 -18.12 8.95 -6.90
C ARG A 133 -18.27 7.82 -5.87
N SER A 134 -17.31 6.89 -5.90
CA SER A 134 -16.72 6.30 -4.73
C SER A 134 -16.26 7.54 -3.99
N ARG A 135 -17.22 8.15 -3.31
CA ARG A 135 -17.01 8.94 -2.13
C ARG A 135 -16.25 7.93 -1.30
N ARG A 136 -14.92 7.95 -1.46
CA ARG A 136 -13.98 7.39 -0.52
C ARG A 136 -14.49 8.02 0.75
N ILE A 137 -15.24 7.26 1.55
CA ILE A 137 -15.32 7.56 2.96
C ILE A 137 -13.85 7.51 3.30
N ALA A 138 -13.23 8.69 3.42
CA ALA A 138 -11.83 8.79 3.73
C ALA A 138 -11.71 7.98 5.01
N SER A 139 -11.21 6.75 4.91
CA SER A 139 -11.14 5.94 6.09
C SER A 139 -10.15 6.64 7.00
N GLN A 140 -10.52 6.65 8.25
CA GLN A 140 -9.86 7.42 9.27
C GLN A 140 -8.88 6.54 10.04
N ALA A 141 -8.50 5.40 9.47
CA ALA A 141 -7.80 4.36 10.19
C ALA A 141 -6.30 4.64 10.31
N ASN A 142 -5.81 4.49 11.54
CA ASN A 142 -4.39 4.51 11.84
C ASN A 142 -3.82 3.10 11.84
N LEU A 143 -2.60 2.96 11.34
CA LEU A 143 -1.76 1.77 11.53
C LEU A 143 -0.70 2.08 12.59
N SER A 144 -0.71 1.33 13.68
CA SER A 144 0.37 1.34 14.67
C SER A 144 1.06 -0.02 14.64
N LEU A 145 2.32 -0.05 14.22
CA LEU A 145 3.10 -1.27 14.10
C LEU A 145 4.33 -1.15 14.99
N ARG A 146 4.47 -2.10 15.92
CA ARG A 146 5.68 -2.32 16.70
C ARG A 146 6.17 -3.74 16.44
N SER A 147 7.42 -3.87 16.02
CA SER A 147 8.05 -5.18 15.81
C SER A 147 9.52 -5.17 16.28
N GLY A 148 10.10 -6.34 16.49
CA GLY A 148 11.56 -6.48 16.62
C GLY A 148 12.22 -6.26 15.26
N ASN A 149 11.90 -7.08 14.24
CA ASN A 149 12.25 -6.84 12.84
C ASN A 149 11.00 -6.84 11.96
N LEU A 150 11.06 -6.13 10.84
CA LEU A 150 9.99 -6.08 9.84
C LEU A 150 10.55 -6.45 8.46
N ASP A 151 10.08 -7.54 7.88
CA ASP A 151 10.26 -7.85 6.46
C ASP A 151 8.96 -7.57 5.72
N ASN A 152 8.98 -6.58 4.83
CA ASN A 152 7.87 -6.16 3.98
C ASN A 152 8.23 -6.23 2.49
N ARG A 153 9.15 -7.10 2.09
CA ARG A 153 9.51 -7.27 0.67
C ARG A 153 8.34 -7.77 -0.16
N GLY A 154 8.05 -7.14 -1.29
CA GLY A 154 6.83 -7.41 -2.09
C GLY A 154 5.50 -7.10 -1.38
N GLY A 155 5.53 -6.78 -0.08
CA GLY A 155 4.37 -6.58 0.77
C GLY A 155 3.86 -5.15 0.80
N VAL A 156 2.69 -4.98 1.43
CA VAL A 156 2.01 -3.68 1.56
C VAL A 156 1.64 -3.38 3.00
N LEU A 157 2.11 -2.25 3.51
CA LEU A 157 1.61 -1.56 4.70
C LEU A 157 0.94 -0.26 4.25
N ALA A 158 -0.35 -0.09 4.58
CA ALA A 158 -1.09 1.10 4.20
C ALA A 158 -1.99 1.59 5.34
N ALA A 159 -2.03 2.91 5.53
CA ALA A 159 -2.91 3.57 6.48
C ALA A 159 -3.59 4.80 5.88
N ASP A 160 -4.90 4.90 6.06
CA ASP A 160 -5.67 6.02 5.50
C ASP A 160 -5.57 7.32 6.31
N ARG A 161 -5.26 7.28 7.61
CA ARG A 161 -5.04 8.50 8.43
C ARG A 161 -3.59 8.72 8.84
N GLY A 162 -2.89 7.67 9.22
CA GLY A 162 -1.56 7.83 9.82
C GLY A 162 -0.89 6.49 10.03
N LEU A 163 0.43 6.45 9.82
CA LEU A 163 1.24 5.26 10.05
C LEU A 163 2.30 5.59 11.10
N ASN A 164 2.30 4.83 12.19
CA ASN A 164 3.35 4.85 13.22
C ASN A 164 4.06 3.49 13.20
N LEU A 165 5.31 3.50 12.76
CA LEU A 165 6.16 2.32 12.66
C LEU A 165 7.30 2.42 13.67
N ARG A 166 7.41 1.42 14.54
CA ARG A 166 8.58 1.22 15.41
C ARG A 166 9.12 -0.18 15.20
N ALA A 167 10.35 -0.27 14.71
CA ALA A 167 10.98 -1.55 14.45
C ALA A 167 12.48 -1.51 14.78
N GLY A 168 13.11 -2.68 14.83
CA GLY A 168 14.55 -2.84 14.71
C GLY A 168 14.95 -2.64 13.25
N GLN A 169 15.28 -3.70 12.52
CA GLN A 169 15.55 -3.56 11.08
C GLN A 169 14.25 -3.59 10.28
N VAL A 170 14.14 -2.71 9.29
CA VAL A 170 13.03 -2.69 8.33
C VAL A 170 13.57 -3.01 6.95
N ASN A 171 13.14 -4.14 6.38
CA ASN A 171 13.35 -4.45 4.97
C ASN A 171 12.07 -4.15 4.20
N ASN A 172 12.12 -3.12 3.37
CA ASN A 172 11.04 -2.71 2.48
C ASN A 172 11.49 -2.75 1.00
N GLY A 173 12.51 -3.57 0.69
CA GLY A 173 13.03 -3.73 -0.65
C GLY A 173 12.16 -4.62 -1.54
N ASP A 174 12.68 -4.99 -2.71
CA ASP A 174 12.07 -5.95 -3.65
C ASP A 174 10.60 -5.64 -3.96
N GLY A 175 10.31 -4.39 -4.32
CA GLY A 175 8.94 -3.90 -4.60
C GLY A 175 8.07 -3.68 -3.35
N GLY A 176 8.63 -3.86 -2.16
CA GLY A 176 7.98 -3.65 -0.87
C GLY A 176 7.49 -2.23 -0.68
N ARG A 177 6.42 -2.08 0.12
CA ARG A 177 5.68 -0.83 0.16
C ARG A 177 5.09 -0.43 1.49
N ILE A 178 5.40 0.80 1.91
CA ILE A 178 4.88 1.42 3.12
C ILE A 178 4.23 2.75 2.74
N SER A 179 2.97 2.98 3.13
CA SER A 179 2.33 4.29 2.95
C SER A 179 1.41 4.77 4.04
N SER A 180 1.23 6.09 4.03
CA SER A 180 0.13 6.77 4.70
C SER A 180 -0.51 7.84 3.82
N SER A 181 -1.84 7.98 3.90
CA SER A 181 -2.55 9.15 3.38
C SER A 181 -2.53 10.35 4.35
N GLY A 182 -2.07 10.17 5.59
CA GLY A 182 -1.71 11.28 6.49
C GLY A 182 -0.25 11.19 6.89
N GLN A 183 0.11 11.46 8.14
CA GLN A 183 1.52 11.46 8.57
C GLN A 183 2.07 10.03 8.65
N LEU A 184 3.28 9.83 8.12
CA LEU A 184 4.08 8.64 8.35
C LEU A 184 5.21 8.98 9.32
N THR A 185 5.23 8.33 10.48
CA THR A 185 6.31 8.42 11.44
C THR A 185 6.94 7.05 11.61
N ALA A 186 8.23 6.93 11.38
CA ALA A 186 8.98 5.70 11.50
C ALA A 186 10.20 5.91 12.41
N SER A 187 10.37 5.03 13.40
CA SER A 187 11.59 4.88 14.18
C SER A 187 12.11 3.46 13.98
N ALA A 188 13.31 3.33 13.39
CA ALA A 188 13.94 2.06 13.11
C ALA A 188 15.41 2.06 13.54
N SER A 189 16.05 0.91 13.66
CA SER A 189 17.52 0.80 13.78
C SER A 189 18.22 0.70 12.41
N GLY A 190 17.44 0.63 11.33
CA GLY A 190 17.92 0.59 9.95
C GLY A 190 16.77 0.40 8.97
N LEU A 191 16.94 0.91 7.75
CA LEU A 191 15.95 0.83 6.69
C LEU A 191 16.62 0.43 5.37
N ASP A 192 16.25 -0.75 4.88
CA ASP A 192 16.56 -1.23 3.54
C ASP A 192 15.36 -0.97 2.63
N GLN A 193 15.59 -0.20 1.57
CA GLN A 193 14.61 0.22 0.57
C GLN A 193 15.03 -0.14 -0.85
N GLN A 194 15.89 -1.14 -1.02
CA GLN A 194 16.45 -1.51 -2.31
C GLN A 194 15.40 -1.99 -3.34
N ASN A 195 15.80 -2.12 -4.60
CA ASN A 195 15.06 -2.90 -5.61
C ASN A 195 13.56 -2.53 -5.72
N ASP A 196 13.25 -1.29 -6.11
CA ASP A 196 11.88 -0.78 -6.25
C ASP A 196 11.07 -0.68 -4.95
N GLY A 197 11.73 -0.74 -3.79
CA GLY A 197 11.13 -0.45 -2.50
C GLY A 197 10.60 0.98 -2.41
N GLN A 198 9.44 1.15 -1.76
CA GLN A 198 8.74 2.44 -1.72
C GLN A 198 8.21 2.80 -0.33
N LEU A 199 8.53 4.01 0.12
CA LEU A 199 7.92 4.65 1.28
C LEU A 199 7.31 5.99 0.86
N PHE A 200 6.01 6.13 1.08
CA PHE A 200 5.25 7.31 0.63
C PHE A 200 4.29 7.82 1.70
N SER A 201 4.20 9.13 1.85
CA SER A 201 3.23 9.74 2.76
C SER A 201 2.65 11.01 2.18
N GLN A 202 1.33 11.17 2.17
CA GLN A 202 0.71 12.44 1.74
C GLN A 202 0.81 13.53 2.80
N GLY A 203 0.80 13.17 4.09
CA GLY A 203 0.85 14.14 5.20
C GLY A 203 2.27 14.55 5.61
N GLY A 204 3.28 13.83 5.13
CA GLY A 204 4.68 14.04 5.50
C GLY A 204 5.34 12.77 6.04
N VAL A 205 6.66 12.69 5.91
CA VAL A 205 7.48 11.59 6.45
C VAL A 205 8.39 12.14 7.55
N SER A 206 8.32 11.53 8.73
CA SER A 206 9.33 11.65 9.77
C SER A 206 10.01 10.29 9.96
N LEU A 207 11.32 10.23 9.69
CA LEU A 207 12.10 9.00 9.76
C LEU A 207 13.30 9.21 10.70
N ASP A 208 13.33 8.43 11.79
CA ASP A 208 14.44 8.36 12.72
C ASP A 208 15.05 6.96 12.66
N LEU A 209 16.33 6.86 12.32
CA LEU A 209 17.03 5.58 12.21
C LEU A 209 17.90 5.25 13.43
N ASN A 210 17.82 6.05 14.51
CA ASN A 210 18.55 5.83 15.75
C ASN A 210 20.08 5.63 15.55
N GLY A 211 20.66 6.32 14.56
CA GLY A 211 22.08 6.19 14.17
C GLY A 211 22.39 5.01 13.23
N GLY A 212 21.36 4.29 12.78
CA GLY A 212 21.44 3.18 11.84
C GLY A 212 21.57 3.57 10.37
N LEU A 213 21.66 2.56 9.50
CA LEU A 213 21.85 2.73 8.06
C LEU A 213 20.52 2.91 7.32
N LEU A 214 20.52 3.82 6.34
CA LEU A 214 19.53 3.91 5.28
C LEU A 214 20.14 3.42 3.96
N ASP A 215 19.58 2.38 3.36
CA ASP A 215 19.89 1.99 1.99
C ASP A 215 18.68 2.18 1.09
N ASN A 216 18.68 3.25 0.27
CA ASN A 216 17.61 3.55 -0.68
C ASN A 216 18.08 3.40 -2.15
N ARG A 217 19.07 2.52 -2.41
CA ARG A 217 19.57 2.29 -3.78
C ARG A 217 18.50 1.59 -4.62
N GLY A 218 18.03 2.24 -5.68
CA GLY A 218 16.91 1.73 -6.48
C GLY A 218 15.55 1.81 -5.79
N GLY A 219 15.47 2.48 -4.63
CA GLY A 219 14.25 2.71 -3.88
C GLY A 219 13.73 4.14 -3.99
N ARG A 220 12.53 4.38 -3.46
CA ARG A 220 11.91 5.71 -3.43
C ARG A 220 11.31 6.03 -2.07
N ILE A 221 11.77 7.13 -1.49
CA ILE A 221 11.13 7.79 -0.35
C ILE A 221 10.50 9.09 -0.87
N ASN A 222 9.20 9.28 -0.61
CA ASN A 222 8.49 10.47 -1.09
C ASN A 222 7.49 11.01 -0.05
N ALA A 223 7.63 12.29 0.24
CA ALA A 223 6.67 13.09 0.99
C ALA A 223 6.38 14.33 0.13
N PRO A 224 5.21 14.45 -0.52
CA PRO A 224 4.80 15.75 -1.01
C PRO A 224 4.70 16.65 0.21
N ALA A 225 5.38 17.80 0.19
CA ALA A 225 5.19 18.79 1.24
C ALA A 225 3.68 19.05 1.36
N SER A 226 3.13 18.89 2.56
CA SER A 226 1.80 19.39 2.87
C SER A 226 1.86 20.91 2.66
N CYS A 227 1.25 21.40 1.58
CA CYS A 227 1.10 22.85 1.40
C CYS A 227 0.37 23.43 2.62
N CYS A 228 0.93 24.54 3.11
CA CYS A 228 0.46 25.30 4.25
C CYS A 228 -0.97 25.84 4.07
#